data_AF-Q98S50-F1
#
_entry.id   AF-Q98S50-F1
#
_cell.length_a   1.000
_cell.length_b   1.000
_cell.length_c   1.000
_cell.angle_alpha   90.00
_cell.angle_beta   90.00
_cell.angle_gamma   90.00
#
_symmetry.space_group_name_H-M   'P 1'
#
loop_
_entity.id
_entity.type
_entity.pdbx_description
1 polymer ?
#
loop_
_entity_poly.entity_id
_entity_poly.type
_entity_poly.pdbx_seq_one_letter_code
_entity_poly.pdbx_strand_id
1 'polypeptide(L)'
;MPPCFYNMGLINLTGKKTIQISNKIINLEKNGIIIQKKKTERFKIIIEVNFRIYIFKYFDFSNSFFKFISKKIYSLPYFYVGEINENYSRRLFQLGVTSDNILKFIKKNLHYTCNKIPSTFEDRLRIWEISFKKKYFFGGFLMRNYNSNIFFSLKKTKSISYVKTKKHLAIISKIPINYY
;
A
#
# COMPACT_ATOMS: atom_id res chain seq x y z
N MET A 1 5.75 5.16 -18.60
CA MET A 1 7.18 4.82 -18.57
C MET A 1 7.90 5.99 -17.95
N PRO A 2 8.59 5.82 -16.81
CA PRO A 2 9.02 6.94 -16.01
C PRO A 2 10.25 7.60 -16.64
N PRO A 3 10.39 8.93 -16.51
CA PRO A 3 11.52 9.65 -17.11
C PRO A 3 12.88 9.15 -16.57
N CYS A 4 12.92 8.60 -15.36
CA CYS A 4 14.14 8.05 -14.79
C CYS A 4 14.66 6.78 -15.51
N PHE A 5 13.86 6.12 -16.36
CA PHE A 5 14.37 5.02 -17.20
C PHE A 5 15.29 5.53 -18.33
N TYR A 6 15.09 6.76 -18.82
CA TYR A 6 16.02 7.40 -19.75
C TYR A 6 17.35 7.72 -19.05
N ASN A 7 17.28 8.27 -17.84
CA ASN A 7 18.48 8.59 -17.05
C ASN A 7 19.26 7.33 -16.63
N MET A 8 18.59 6.19 -16.47
CA MET A 8 19.26 4.90 -16.25
C MET A 8 19.87 4.31 -17.54
N GLY A 9 19.55 4.90 -18.70
CA GLY A 9 19.96 4.38 -20.01
C GLY A 9 19.35 3.02 -20.31
N LEU A 10 18.19 2.69 -19.70
CA LEU A 10 17.44 1.47 -19.99
C LEU A 10 16.69 1.56 -21.32
N ILE A 11 16.36 2.79 -21.71
CA ILE A 11 15.57 3.12 -22.89
C ILE A 11 16.29 4.24 -23.62
N ASN A 12 16.49 4.09 -24.92
CA ASN A 12 16.92 5.18 -25.79
C ASN A 12 15.71 5.71 -26.57
N LEU A 13 15.49 7.03 -26.52
CA LEU A 13 14.57 7.72 -27.41
C LEU A 13 15.32 7.98 -28.72
N THR A 14 15.01 7.21 -29.75
CA THR A 14 15.40 7.62 -31.10
C THR A 14 14.41 8.69 -31.59
N GLY A 15 14.87 9.63 -32.43
CA GLY A 15 14.09 10.79 -32.89
C GLY A 15 12.74 10.50 -33.57
N LYS A 16 12.35 9.24 -33.72
CA LYS A 16 11.05 8.78 -34.25
C LYS A 16 10.15 8.14 -33.19
N LYS A 17 10.10 8.62 -31.94
CA LYS A 17 9.19 8.11 -30.88
C LYS A 17 9.19 6.57 -30.70
N THR A 18 10.21 5.86 -31.16
CA THR A 18 10.36 4.42 -30.98
C THR A 18 11.27 4.17 -29.79
N ILE A 19 10.75 3.41 -28.83
CA ILE A 19 11.40 3.06 -27.56
C ILE A 19 12.28 1.84 -27.84
N GLN A 20 13.59 2.03 -27.95
CA GLN A 20 14.53 0.91 -28.00
C GLN A 20 14.94 0.52 -26.58
N ILE A 21 14.73 -0.75 -26.24
CA ILE A 21 15.22 -1.32 -24.98
C ILE A 21 16.74 -1.50 -25.13
N SER A 22 17.50 -0.90 -24.23
CA SER A 22 18.96 -0.96 -24.27
C SER A 22 19.47 -2.38 -23.96
N ASN A 23 20.58 -2.77 -24.61
CA ASN A 23 21.29 -4.02 -24.32
C ASN A 23 21.91 -4.08 -22.91
N LYS A 24 21.83 -2.99 -22.11
CA LYS A 24 22.24 -3.00 -20.70
C LYS A 24 21.40 -3.96 -19.85
N ILE A 25 20.13 -4.19 -20.20
CA ILE A 25 19.28 -5.18 -19.49
C ILE A 25 19.85 -6.60 -19.68
N ILE A 26 20.37 -6.89 -20.87
CA ILE A 26 20.98 -8.19 -21.21
C ILE A 26 22.38 -8.30 -20.56
N ASN A 27 23.15 -7.21 -20.50
CA ASN A 27 24.48 -7.23 -19.86
C ASN A 27 24.44 -7.27 -18.31
N LEU A 28 23.29 -7.02 -17.68
CA LEU A 28 23.09 -7.31 -16.24
C LEU A 28 23.21 -8.82 -15.95
N GLU A 29 22.98 -9.69 -16.93
CA GLU A 29 23.14 -11.15 -16.80
C GLU A 29 24.61 -11.56 -16.61
N LYS A 30 25.57 -10.81 -17.18
CA LYS A 30 27.00 -11.14 -17.13
C LYS A 30 27.73 -10.51 -15.93
N ASN A 31 27.27 -9.36 -15.46
CA ASN A 31 27.94 -8.60 -14.40
C ASN A 31 27.50 -8.95 -12.97
N GLY A 32 26.51 -9.84 -12.81
CA GLY A 32 26.01 -10.28 -11.49
C GLY A 32 27.05 -10.91 -10.57
N ILE A 33 28.18 -11.38 -11.12
CA ILE A 33 29.25 -12.04 -10.37
C ILE A 33 30.22 -11.05 -9.71
N ILE A 34 30.39 -9.83 -10.24
CA ILE A 34 31.47 -8.90 -9.82
C ILE A 34 31.05 -7.96 -8.67
N ILE A 35 29.76 -7.81 -8.37
CA ILE A 35 29.22 -6.81 -7.42
C ILE A 35 29.19 -7.33 -5.96
N GLN A 36 29.73 -8.51 -5.66
CA GLN A 36 29.65 -9.15 -4.33
C GLN A 36 30.28 -8.37 -3.15
N LYS A 37 30.87 -7.17 -3.35
CA LYS A 37 31.56 -6.41 -2.30
C LYS A 37 30.91 -5.12 -1.77
N LYS A 38 29.69 -4.73 -2.19
CA LYS A 38 28.99 -3.57 -1.59
C LYS A 38 27.63 -3.95 -0.99
N LYS A 39 27.56 -3.80 0.34
CA LYS A 39 26.43 -3.99 1.28
C LYS A 39 24.99 -4.01 0.69
N THR A 40 24.29 -5.12 0.98
CA THR A 40 22.87 -5.21 1.39
C THR A 40 21.73 -4.81 0.44
N GLU A 41 21.95 -4.51 -0.83
CA GLU A 41 20.84 -4.14 -1.71
C GLU A 41 20.39 -5.33 -2.57
N ARG A 42 19.43 -6.11 -2.06
CA ARG A 42 18.91 -7.31 -2.76
C ARG A 42 18.06 -6.97 -3.99
N PHE A 43 17.43 -5.80 -3.99
CA PHE A 43 16.59 -5.31 -5.09
C PHE A 43 16.43 -3.79 -5.03
N LYS A 44 16.01 -3.18 -6.14
CA LYS A 44 15.67 -1.76 -6.26
C LYS A 44 14.27 -1.58 -6.84
N ILE A 45 13.55 -0.59 -6.33
CA ILE A 45 12.15 -0.31 -6.66
C ILE A 45 12.03 1.03 -7.35
N ILE A 46 11.20 1.08 -8.40
CA ILE A 46 10.71 2.31 -9.03
C ILE A 46 9.19 2.26 -9.03
N ILE A 47 8.55 3.38 -8.69
CA ILE A 47 7.09 3.51 -8.66
C ILE A 47 6.64 4.65 -9.56
N GLU A 48 5.62 4.39 -10.37
CA GLU A 48 4.95 5.40 -11.19
C GLU A 48 3.71 5.98 -10.49
N VAL A 49 3.26 7.15 -10.98
CA VAL A 49 2.03 7.83 -10.55
C VAL A 49 0.77 6.97 -10.79
N ASN A 50 0.83 6.03 -11.74
CA ASN A 50 -0.26 5.10 -12.08
C ASN A 50 -0.22 3.79 -11.28
N PHE A 51 0.49 3.72 -10.16
CA PHE A 51 0.55 2.55 -9.27
C PHE A 51 1.30 1.34 -9.83
N ARG A 52 2.03 1.51 -10.94
CA ARG A 52 2.95 0.49 -11.43
C ARG A 52 4.24 0.48 -10.63
N ILE A 53 4.61 -0.69 -10.15
CA ILE A 53 5.90 -0.95 -9.52
C ILE A 53 6.79 -1.72 -10.49
N TYR A 54 8.01 -1.24 -10.62
CA TYR A 54 9.10 -1.90 -11.31
C TYR A 54 10.16 -2.29 -10.29
N ILE A 55 10.58 -3.55 -10.31
CA ILE A 55 11.52 -4.10 -9.35
C ILE A 55 12.67 -4.75 -10.09
N PHE A 56 13.86 -4.22 -9.88
CA PHE A 56 15.12 -4.82 -10.34
C PHE A 56 15.67 -5.68 -9.22
N LYS A 57 15.98 -6.94 -9.52
CA LYS A 57 16.52 -7.90 -8.57
C LYS A 57 17.90 -8.33 -9.02
N TYR A 58 18.80 -8.51 -8.07
CA TYR A 58 20.16 -8.98 -8.36
C TYR A 58 20.29 -10.51 -8.28
N PHE A 59 19.33 -11.19 -7.67
CA PHE A 59 19.26 -12.65 -7.51
C PHE A 59 17.82 -13.14 -7.68
N ASP A 60 17.64 -14.46 -7.76
CA ASP A 60 16.34 -15.13 -7.68
C ASP A 60 15.72 -14.96 -6.28
N PHE A 61 15.26 -13.74 -6.02
CA PHE A 61 14.54 -13.40 -4.81
C PHE A 61 13.15 -14.01 -4.90
N SER A 62 12.75 -14.75 -3.86
CA SER A 62 11.40 -15.30 -3.78
C SER A 62 10.40 -14.14 -3.75
N ASN A 63 9.64 -13.99 -4.84
CA ASN A 63 8.74 -12.86 -5.07
C ASN A 63 7.50 -12.84 -4.16
N SER A 64 7.51 -13.58 -3.04
CA SER A 64 6.34 -13.77 -2.17
C SER A 64 5.78 -12.42 -1.71
N PHE A 65 6.62 -11.57 -1.12
CA PHE A 65 6.19 -10.25 -0.65
C PHE A 65 5.58 -9.37 -1.76
N PHE A 66 6.24 -9.31 -2.93
CA PHE A 66 5.75 -8.47 -4.03
C PHE A 66 4.47 -8.99 -4.67
N LYS A 67 4.26 -10.31 -4.66
CA LYS A 67 3.00 -10.94 -5.05
C LYS A 67 1.86 -10.63 -4.07
N PHE A 68 2.16 -10.40 -2.79
CA PHE A 68 1.14 -10.00 -1.81
C PHE A 68 0.68 -8.57 -2.00
N ILE A 69 1.62 -7.63 -2.26
CA ILE A 69 1.30 -6.20 -2.38
C ILE A 69 0.74 -5.81 -3.75
N SER A 70 1.03 -6.57 -4.80
CA SER A 70 0.72 -6.16 -6.16
C SER A 70 0.23 -7.31 -7.05
N LYS A 71 -0.60 -6.95 -8.03
CA LYS A 71 -0.95 -7.84 -9.14
C LYS A 71 0.23 -7.92 -10.08
N LYS A 72 0.79 -9.12 -10.28
CA LYS A 72 1.83 -9.35 -11.29
C LYS A 72 1.26 -9.04 -12.68
N ILE A 73 1.89 -8.11 -13.41
CA ILE A 73 1.60 -7.88 -14.83
C ILE A 73 2.50 -8.79 -15.66
N TYR A 74 3.82 -8.72 -15.44
CA TYR A 74 4.79 -9.64 -16.03
C TYR A 74 6.03 -9.75 -15.12
N SER A 75 6.80 -10.82 -15.30
CA SER A 75 8.06 -11.01 -14.59
C SER A 75 9.04 -11.69 -15.52
N LEU A 76 10.24 -11.15 -15.55
CA LEU A 76 11.47 -11.75 -16.07
C LEU A 76 12.32 -12.21 -14.85
N PRO A 77 13.42 -12.94 -15.05
CA PRO A 77 14.27 -13.41 -13.96
C PRO A 77 14.76 -12.28 -13.03
N TYR A 78 15.31 -11.21 -13.59
CA TYR A 78 15.87 -10.08 -12.83
C TYR A 78 14.95 -8.85 -12.75
N PHE A 79 13.74 -8.95 -13.29
CA PHE A 79 12.83 -7.82 -13.40
C PHE A 79 11.38 -8.21 -13.15
N TYR A 80 10.70 -7.50 -12.25
CA TYR A 80 9.29 -7.74 -11.97
C TYR A 80 8.49 -6.46 -12.14
N VAL A 81 7.33 -6.60 -12.78
CA VAL A 81 6.39 -5.51 -12.95
C VAL A 81 5.04 -5.91 -12.37
N GLY A 82 4.57 -5.08 -11.44
CA GLY A 82 3.30 -5.26 -10.78
C GLY A 82 2.51 -3.96 -10.71
N GLU A 83 1.23 -4.09 -10.38
CA GLU A 83 0.32 -2.98 -10.15
C GLU A 83 -0.26 -3.07 -8.74
N ILE A 84 -0.19 -1.99 -7.98
CA ILE A 84 -0.82 -1.92 -6.65
C ILE A 84 -2.25 -1.44 -6.81
N ASN A 85 -3.18 -2.29 -6.37
CA ASN A 85 -4.59 -1.94 -6.28
C ASN A 85 -5.07 -1.97 -4.83
N GLU A 86 -6.22 -1.35 -4.57
CA GLU A 86 -6.86 -1.32 -3.25
C GLU A 86 -7.09 -2.74 -2.70
N ASN A 87 -7.50 -3.69 -3.54
CA ASN A 87 -7.77 -5.06 -3.10
C ASN A 87 -6.53 -5.78 -2.53
N TYR A 88 -5.35 -5.56 -3.11
CA TYR A 88 -4.10 -6.15 -2.61
C TYR A 88 -3.62 -5.43 -1.35
N SER A 89 -3.76 -4.10 -1.32
CA SER A 89 -3.46 -3.29 -0.13
C SER A 89 -4.35 -3.69 1.05
N ARG A 90 -5.64 -3.96 0.82
CA ARG A 90 -6.58 -4.47 1.84
C ARG A 90 -6.13 -5.80 2.46
N ARG A 91 -5.57 -6.73 1.66
CA ARG A 91 -5.03 -7.99 2.20
C ARG A 91 -3.87 -7.74 3.16
N LEU A 92 -3.02 -6.76 2.86
CA LEU A 92 -1.94 -6.37 3.77
C LEU A 92 -2.47 -5.69 5.04
N PHE A 93 -3.49 -4.82 4.90
CA PHE A 93 -4.14 -4.19 6.05
C PHE A 93 -4.83 -5.22 6.96
N GLN A 94 -5.41 -6.28 6.41
CA GLN A 94 -5.95 -7.42 7.17
C GLN A 94 -4.86 -8.17 7.96
N LEU A 95 -3.64 -8.24 7.43
CA LEU A 95 -2.47 -8.80 8.12
C LEU A 95 -1.86 -7.81 9.15
N GLY A 96 -2.47 -6.64 9.36
CA GLY A 96 -1.98 -5.62 10.29
C GLY A 96 -0.83 -4.75 9.76
N VAL A 97 -0.49 -4.84 8.48
CA VAL A 97 0.57 -4.01 7.88
C VAL A 97 0.03 -2.60 7.62
N THR A 98 0.57 -1.56 8.24
CA THR A 98 0.12 -0.17 8.03
C THR A 98 0.67 0.45 6.74
N SER A 99 0.01 1.51 6.23
CA SER A 99 0.50 2.23 5.04
C SER A 99 1.89 2.82 5.26
N ASP A 100 2.19 3.33 6.47
CA ASP A 100 3.50 3.87 6.80
C ASP A 100 4.60 2.80 6.76
N ASN A 101 4.30 1.54 7.14
CA ASN A 101 5.27 0.45 7.05
C ASN A 101 5.58 0.12 5.57
N ILE A 102 4.54 0.11 4.72
CA ILE A 102 4.69 -0.08 3.28
C ILE A 102 5.55 1.05 2.69
N LEU A 103 5.25 2.31 3.04
CA LEU A 103 5.99 3.47 2.56
C LEU A 103 7.45 3.46 3.03
N LYS A 104 7.72 3.15 4.30
CA LYS A 104 9.09 3.00 4.82
C LYS A 104 9.85 1.90 4.09
N PHE A 105 9.22 0.75 3.84
CA PHE A 105 9.81 -0.34 3.08
C PHE A 105 10.18 0.07 1.65
N ILE A 106 9.26 0.75 0.96
CA ILE A 106 9.52 1.24 -0.40
C ILE A 106 10.66 2.27 -0.37
N LYS A 107 10.60 3.28 0.51
CA LYS A 107 11.62 4.35 0.61
C LYS A 107 13.02 3.78 0.82
N LYS A 108 13.16 2.75 1.66
CA LYS A 108 14.44 2.09 1.92
C LYS A 108 15.04 1.42 0.67
N ASN A 109 14.20 0.96 -0.25
CA ASN A 109 14.61 0.19 -1.42
C ASN A 109 14.43 0.95 -2.75
N LEU A 110 14.25 2.27 -2.71
CA LEU A 110 14.13 3.07 -3.93
C LEU A 110 15.42 3.05 -4.74
N HIS A 111 15.24 3.12 -6.06
CA HIS A 111 16.34 3.29 -6.99
C HIS A 111 16.95 4.70 -6.87
N TYR A 112 18.28 4.81 -6.92
CA TYR A 112 19.02 6.06 -6.68
C TYR A 112 18.61 7.23 -7.62
N THR A 113 18.18 6.94 -8.85
CA THR A 113 17.67 7.96 -9.78
C THR A 113 16.23 8.38 -9.49
N CYS A 114 15.44 7.53 -8.84
CA CYS A 114 14.04 7.77 -8.52
C CYS A 114 13.85 7.69 -6.99
N ASN A 115 14.57 8.55 -6.26
CA ASN A 115 14.59 8.56 -4.79
C ASN A 115 13.33 9.08 -4.10
N LYS A 116 12.32 9.49 -4.87
CA LYS A 116 11.09 10.06 -4.34
C LYS A 116 9.91 9.19 -4.76
N ILE A 117 9.08 8.85 -3.78
CA ILE A 117 7.76 8.27 -4.03
C ILE A 117 6.85 9.41 -4.50
N PRO A 118 6.05 9.22 -5.57
CA PRO A 118 5.02 10.19 -5.94
C PRO A 118 4.05 10.43 -4.77
N SER A 119 3.76 11.69 -4.44
CA SER A 119 2.82 12.03 -3.35
C SER A 119 1.44 11.39 -3.54
N THR A 120 0.97 11.34 -4.79
CA THR A 120 -0.29 10.67 -5.16
C THR A 120 -0.34 9.20 -4.75
N PHE A 121 0.80 8.50 -4.78
CA PHE A 121 0.89 7.12 -4.34
C PHE A 121 0.83 7.02 -2.81
N GLU A 122 1.53 7.91 -2.10
CA GLU A 122 1.49 7.97 -0.63
C GLU A 122 0.07 8.26 -0.13
N ASP A 123 -0.60 9.23 -0.73
CA ASP A 123 -1.95 9.65 -0.38
C ASP A 123 -2.96 8.53 -0.63
N ARG A 124 -2.87 7.84 -1.78
CA ARG A 124 -3.77 6.72 -2.07
C ARG A 124 -3.62 5.57 -1.08
N LEU A 125 -2.38 5.20 -0.71
CA LEU A 125 -2.18 4.15 0.30
C LEU A 125 -2.83 4.52 1.64
N ARG A 126 -2.68 5.78 2.07
CA ARG A 126 -3.31 6.27 3.32
C ARG A 126 -4.83 6.30 3.22
N ILE A 127 -5.37 6.76 2.10
CA ILE A 127 -6.82 6.75 1.84
C ILE A 127 -7.37 5.31 1.90
N TRP A 128 -6.66 4.35 1.30
CA TRP A 128 -7.06 2.94 1.35
C TRP A 128 -6.97 2.34 2.75
N GLU A 129 -5.99 2.73 3.56
CA GLU A 129 -5.94 2.30 4.96
C GLU A 129 -7.11 2.86 5.76
N ILE A 130 -7.44 4.13 5.57
CA ILE A 130 -8.58 4.79 6.22
C ILE A 130 -9.89 4.16 5.74
N SER A 131 -10.03 3.87 4.44
CA SER A 131 -11.24 3.22 3.89
C SER A 131 -11.44 1.82 4.48
N PHE A 132 -10.35 1.10 4.74
CA PHE A 132 -10.38 -0.18 5.43
C PHE A 132 -10.80 -0.04 6.90
N LYS A 133 -10.20 0.89 7.65
CA LYS A 133 -10.48 1.14 9.08
C LYS A 133 -11.89 1.69 9.34
N LYS A 134 -12.52 2.35 8.37
CA LYS A 134 -13.86 2.96 8.51
C LYS A 134 -14.99 1.98 8.80
N LYS A 135 -14.75 0.67 8.76
CA LYS A 135 -15.76 -0.35 9.09
C LYS A 135 -15.69 -0.71 10.57
N TYR A 136 -16.31 0.12 11.41
CA TYR A 136 -16.57 -0.27 12.79
C TYR A 136 -17.94 -0.95 12.85
N PHE A 137 -17.95 -2.25 13.10
CA PHE A 137 -19.17 -2.96 13.45
C PHE A 137 -19.36 -2.85 14.96
N PHE A 138 -20.33 -2.05 15.38
CA PHE A 138 -20.72 -1.97 16.78
C PHE A 138 -21.96 -2.82 17.00
N GLY A 139 -21.83 -3.89 17.79
CA GLY A 139 -22.99 -4.56 18.36
C GLY A 139 -23.63 -3.65 19.41
N GLY A 140 -24.93 -3.37 19.27
CA GLY A 140 -25.64 -2.49 20.19
C GLY A 140 -27.14 -2.55 20.02
N PHE A 141 -27.85 -2.04 21.02
CA PHE A 141 -29.29 -1.89 21.01
C PHE A 141 -29.64 -0.47 20.57
N LEU A 142 -30.52 -0.36 19.58
CA LEU A 142 -31.11 0.91 19.18
C LEU A 142 -32.38 1.15 20.00
N MET A 143 -32.36 2.16 20.87
CA MET A 143 -33.55 2.66 21.54
C MET A 143 -34.18 3.78 20.74
N ARG A 144 -35.49 3.70 20.54
CA ARG A 144 -36.32 4.70 19.87
C ARG A 144 -37.38 5.22 20.84
N ASN A 145 -37.70 6.50 20.75
CA ASN A 145 -38.73 7.18 21.55
C ASN A 145 -38.49 7.03 23.06
N TYR A 146 -37.26 7.26 23.51
CA TYR A 146 -36.94 7.18 24.94
C TYR A 146 -37.51 8.38 25.71
N ASN A 147 -37.92 8.13 26.96
CA ASN A 147 -38.27 9.18 27.92
C ASN A 147 -36.99 9.82 28.50
N SER A 148 -37.03 11.13 28.78
CA SER A 148 -35.90 11.91 29.33
C SER A 148 -35.29 11.30 30.60
N ASN A 149 -36.12 10.70 31.47
CA ASN A 149 -35.68 10.07 32.71
C ASN A 149 -34.82 8.82 32.49
N ILE A 150 -35.23 7.97 31.53
CA ILE A 150 -34.50 6.73 31.16
C ILE A 150 -33.17 7.08 30.48
N PHE A 151 -33.16 8.15 29.70
CA PHE A 151 -31.93 8.66 29.10
C PHE A 151 -30.91 9.11 30.16
N PHE A 152 -31.37 9.81 31.20
CA PHE A 152 -30.49 10.31 32.25
C PHE A 152 -29.88 9.17 33.08
N SER A 153 -30.64 8.12 33.38
CA SER A 153 -30.13 6.93 34.06
C SER A 153 -29.10 6.18 33.21
N LEU A 154 -29.37 5.97 31.92
CA LEU A 154 -28.44 5.34 30.99
C LEU A 154 -27.16 6.14 30.73
N LYS A 155 -27.26 7.48 30.78
CA LYS A 155 -26.10 8.37 30.68
C LYS A 155 -25.20 8.25 31.92
N LYS A 156 -25.79 8.09 33.11
CA LYS A 156 -25.05 7.81 34.35
C LYS A 156 -24.29 6.49 34.29
N THR A 157 -24.85 5.46 33.66
CA THR A 157 -24.23 4.13 33.55
C THR A 157 -23.16 4.03 32.43
N LYS A 158 -22.85 5.12 31.70
CA LYS A 158 -21.86 5.19 30.60
C LYS A 158 -22.07 4.14 29.48
N SER A 159 -23.26 3.60 29.32
CA SER A 159 -23.57 2.54 28.36
C SER A 159 -24.05 3.06 26.99
N ILE A 160 -24.14 4.38 26.82
CA ILE A 160 -24.60 5.02 25.59
C ILE A 160 -23.39 5.35 24.70
N SER A 161 -23.41 4.87 23.46
CA SER A 161 -22.37 5.17 22.46
C SER A 161 -22.74 6.31 21.53
N TYR A 162 -24.02 6.47 21.19
CA TYR A 162 -24.47 7.54 20.29
C TYR A 162 -25.89 8.01 20.63
N VAL A 163 -26.13 9.31 20.50
CA VAL A 163 -27.45 9.93 20.77
C VAL A 163 -27.81 10.91 19.68
N LYS A 164 -29.02 10.80 19.16
CA LYS A 164 -29.64 11.79 18.27
C LYS A 164 -30.91 12.33 18.89
N THR A 165 -30.78 13.48 19.55
CA THR A 165 -31.84 14.14 20.32
C THR A 165 -33.05 14.52 19.46
N LYS A 166 -32.82 15.07 18.27
CA LYS A 166 -33.90 15.48 17.32
C LYS A 166 -34.86 14.37 16.90
N LYS A 167 -34.48 13.09 17.04
CA LYS A 167 -35.30 11.93 16.67
C LYS A 167 -35.60 11.00 17.85
N HIS A 168 -35.24 11.39 19.08
CA HIS A 168 -35.29 10.52 20.25
C HIS A 168 -34.69 9.12 19.99
N LEU A 169 -33.51 9.09 19.37
CA LEU A 169 -32.76 7.86 19.09
C LEU A 169 -31.51 7.80 19.97
N ALA A 170 -31.25 6.63 20.57
CA ALA A 170 -30.03 6.36 21.31
C ALA A 170 -29.51 4.96 20.95
N ILE A 171 -28.20 4.83 20.77
CA ILE A 171 -27.52 3.53 20.61
C ILE A 171 -26.84 3.23 21.93
N ILE A 172 -27.18 2.08 22.49
CA ILE A 172 -26.60 1.55 23.73
C ILE A 172 -25.69 0.40 23.32
N SER A 173 -24.42 0.52 23.65
CA SER A 173 -23.47 -0.56 23.51
C SER A 173 -22.73 -0.69 24.83
N LYS A 174 -22.96 -1.80 25.53
CA LYS A 174 -22.09 -2.23 26.62
C LYS A 174 -21.06 -3.19 25.99
N ILE A 175 -19.78 -2.85 26.13
CA ILE A 175 -18.58 -3.63 25.78
C ILE A 175 -18.08 -3.44 24.33
N PRO A 176 -16.80 -3.11 24.13
CA PRO A 176 -16.15 -3.28 22.84
C PRO A 176 -15.94 -4.77 22.61
N ILE A 177 -16.70 -5.37 21.70
CA ILE A 177 -16.38 -6.72 21.23
C ILE A 177 -15.20 -6.54 20.28
N ASN A 178 -13.99 -6.80 20.79
CA ASN A 178 -12.81 -6.94 19.96
C ASN A 178 -13.01 -8.17 19.07
N TYR A 179 -13.35 -7.94 17.81
CA TYR A 179 -13.15 -8.94 16.77
C TYR A 179 -11.71 -8.79 16.28
N TYR A 180 -10.93 -9.86 16.48
CA TYR A 180 -9.60 -10.06 15.90
C TYR A 180 -9.66 -10.03 14.36
#